data_AF-A0A1G1TDV4-F1
#
_entry.id   AF-A0A1G1TDV4-F1
#
_cell.length_a   1.000
_cell.length_b   1.000
_cell.length_c   1.000
_cell.angle_alpha   90.00
_cell.angle_beta   90.00
_cell.angle_gamma   90.00
#
_symmetry.space_group_name_H-M   'P 1'
#
loop_
_entity.id
_entity.type
_entity.pdbx_description
1 polymer ?
#
loop_
_entity_poly.entity_id
_entity_poly.type
_entity_poly.pdbx_seq_one_letter_code
_entity_poly.pdbx_strand_id
1 'polypeptide(L)'
;MAAKGSFLYDTLMPKIYGIGAAVVIIGALFKIEHWKGADEMLIVGLGTEAIIFFLSAFQPQSKEHDWSLVYPELNEGYDPSTGNNAIESSNAKGLTMKLDDMLKNANVTPEALTNLGQGLNRLSTTTSQLAQLGEATNVTDEYTKKVRTAADSLDKINVAYGNTVEAISAMSNATSDAKEYHLQVQNVTKNLGALNAVYEMELQDANTHLKSMNQFYGTLSNAMENMTQAGKDTEQFQKQVADLTGNLTSLNRVYGNMLNAMRAPAQA
;
A
#
# COMPACT_ATOMS: atom_id res chain seq x y z
N MET A 1 33.79 34.27 16.97
CA MET A 1 32.71 34.43 17.98
C MET A 1 31.71 33.29 17.77
N ALA A 2 31.71 32.27 18.62
CA ALA A 2 30.81 31.12 18.50
C ALA A 2 29.39 31.54 18.88
N ALA A 3 28.47 31.58 17.92
CA ALA A 3 27.07 31.88 18.16
C ALA A 3 26.44 30.71 18.93
N LYS A 4 25.84 31.00 20.09
CA LYS A 4 25.07 30.05 20.90
C LYS A 4 23.97 29.41 20.04
N GLY A 5 24.10 28.12 19.74
CA GLY A 5 23.01 27.31 19.20
C GLY A 5 21.82 27.38 20.14
N SER A 6 20.63 27.64 19.59
CA SER A 6 19.41 27.73 20.40
C SER A 6 18.99 26.32 20.76
N PHE A 7 19.11 25.95 22.04
CA PHE A 7 18.68 24.66 22.59
C PHE A 7 17.27 24.24 22.14
N LEU A 8 16.38 25.22 21.94
CA LEU A 8 15.02 25.01 21.44
C LEU A 8 14.97 24.53 19.98
N TYR A 9 15.83 25.04 19.11
CA TYR A 9 15.78 24.70 17.68
C TYR A 9 16.72 23.55 17.31
N ASP A 10 17.85 23.41 18.00
CA ASP A 10 18.85 22.39 17.65
C ASP A 10 18.60 21.05 18.37
N THR A 11 17.98 21.07 19.55
CA THR A 11 17.80 19.87 20.38
C THR A 11 16.34 19.49 20.63
N LEU A 12 15.45 20.47 20.81
CA LEU A 12 14.04 20.22 21.12
C LEU A 12 13.22 19.90 19.84
N MET A 13 13.40 20.68 18.78
CA MET A 13 12.71 20.51 17.49
C MET A 13 12.84 19.11 16.87
N PRO A 14 14.05 18.50 16.75
CA PRO A 14 14.19 17.13 16.25
C PRO A 14 13.37 16.10 17.05
N LYS A 15 13.27 16.29 18.37
CA LYS A 15 12.48 15.42 19.24
C LYS A 15 10.98 15.61 19.03
N ILE A 16 10.54 16.86 18.83
CA ILE A 16 9.13 17.18 18.53
C ILE A 16 8.72 16.60 17.19
N TYR A 17 9.57 16.68 16.14
CA TYR A 17 9.32 16.01 14.86
C TYR A 17 9.21 14.49 15.03
N GLY A 18 10.13 13.88 15.79
CA GLY A 18 10.09 12.43 16.05
C GLY A 18 8.84 11.97 16.81
N ILE A 19 8.41 12.75 17.82
CA ILE A 19 7.19 12.45 18.58
C ILE A 19 5.94 12.66 17.72
N GLY A 20 5.88 13.73 16.92
CA GLY A 20 4.79 14.00 15.98
C GLY A 20 4.61 12.89 14.96
N ALA A 21 5.70 12.50 14.30
CA ALA A 21 5.71 11.40 13.33
C ALA A 21 5.22 10.08 13.95
N ALA A 22 5.60 9.78 15.20
CA ALA A 22 5.12 8.58 15.89
C ALA A 22 3.60 8.59 16.09
N VAL A 23 3.02 9.74 16.47
CA VAL A 23 1.56 9.88 16.63
C VAL A 23 0.83 9.73 15.29
N VAL A 24 1.38 10.29 14.20
CA VAL A 24 0.84 10.13 12.84
C VAL A 24 0.85 8.67 12.39
N ILE A 25 1.97 7.96 12.61
CA ILE A 25 2.10 6.55 12.24
C ILE A 25 1.08 5.68 12.98
N ILE A 26 0.85 5.95 14.28
CA ILE A 26 -0.18 5.24 15.06
C ILE A 26 -1.59 5.55 14.50
N GLY A 27 -1.84 6.79 14.08
CA GLY A 27 -3.09 7.19 13.42
C GLY A 27 -3.34 6.46 12.11
N ALA A 28 -2.31 6.39 11.27
CA ALA A 28 -2.37 5.63 10.01
C ALA A 28 -2.57 4.12 10.26
N LEU A 29 -1.90 3.55 11.27
CA LEU A 29 -2.03 2.15 11.64
C LEU A 29 -3.47 1.80 12.04
N PHE A 30 -4.11 2.63 12.88
CA PHE A 30 -5.50 2.43 13.29
C PHE A 30 -6.46 2.47 12.09
N LYS A 31 -6.19 3.34 11.11
CA LYS A 31 -6.98 3.43 9.88
C LYS A 31 -6.84 2.20 8.98
N ILE A 32 -5.64 1.61 8.90
CA ILE A 32 -5.39 0.40 8.11
C ILE A 32 -6.05 -0.83 8.77
N GLU A 33 -5.98 -0.94 10.10
CA GLU A 33 -6.54 -2.07 10.85
C GLU A 33 -8.06 -1.96 11.14
N HIS A 34 -8.70 -0.87 10.71
CA HIS A 34 -10.15 -0.63 10.88
C HIS A 34 -10.64 -0.70 12.34
N TRP A 35 -9.80 -0.29 13.30
CA TRP A 35 -10.18 -0.27 14.71
C TRP A 35 -11.23 0.80 15.00
N LYS A 36 -12.10 0.56 15.99
CA LYS A 36 -13.14 1.52 16.38
C LYS A 36 -12.49 2.81 16.91
N GLY A 37 -12.81 3.95 16.31
CA GLY A 37 -12.18 5.25 16.61
C GLY A 37 -10.97 5.58 15.73
N ALA A 38 -10.72 4.82 14.66
CA ALA A 38 -9.62 5.09 13.72
C ALA A 38 -9.65 6.49 13.10
N ASP A 39 -10.84 7.00 12.77
CA ASP A 39 -10.98 8.34 12.20
C ASP A 39 -10.58 9.44 13.19
N GLU A 40 -10.97 9.29 14.45
CA GLU A 40 -10.61 10.24 15.51
C GLU A 40 -9.10 10.25 15.76
N MET A 41 -8.47 9.06 15.82
CA MET A 41 -7.04 8.95 16.02
C MET A 41 -6.23 9.46 14.81
N LEU A 42 -6.72 9.26 13.59
CA LEU A 42 -6.10 9.81 12.38
C LEU A 42 -6.20 11.34 12.31
N ILE A 43 -7.34 11.91 12.72
CA ILE A 43 -7.52 13.37 12.83
C ILE A 43 -6.54 13.95 13.87
N VAL A 44 -6.36 13.29 15.01
CA VAL A 44 -5.40 13.72 16.03
C VAL A 44 -3.96 13.64 15.51
N GLY A 45 -3.58 12.57 14.81
CA GLY A 45 -2.26 12.41 14.21
C GLY A 45 -1.96 13.50 13.18
N LEU A 46 -2.80 13.65 12.17
CA LEU A 46 -2.62 14.66 11.12
C LEU A 46 -2.73 16.10 11.67
N GLY A 47 -3.58 16.33 12.68
CA GLY A 47 -3.68 17.62 13.36
C GLY A 47 -2.40 17.98 14.13
N THR A 48 -1.77 16.99 14.77
CA THR A 48 -0.46 17.17 15.43
C THR A 48 0.62 17.55 14.41
N GLU A 49 0.63 16.88 13.26
CA GLU A 49 1.58 17.15 12.17
C GLU A 49 1.40 18.55 11.57
N ALA A 50 0.16 18.99 11.39
CA ALA A 50 -0.14 20.34 10.90
C ALA A 50 0.40 21.44 11.84
N ILE A 51 0.31 21.24 13.16
CA ILE A 51 0.86 22.17 14.15
C ILE A 51 2.38 22.17 14.10
N ILE A 52 3.01 21.00 13.97
CA ILE A 52 4.46 20.87 13.90
C ILE A 52 5.03 21.53 12.63
N PHE A 53 4.40 21.32 11.47
CA PHE A 53 4.77 22.02 10.24
C PHE A 53 4.55 23.53 10.31
N PHE A 54 3.49 23.96 10.98
CA PHE A 54 3.28 25.39 11.19
C PHE A 54 4.41 26.01 12.03
N LEU A 55 4.83 25.33 13.10
CA LEU A 55 5.96 25.76 13.93
C LEU A 55 7.32 25.65 13.22
N SER A 56 7.48 24.70 12.28
CA SER A 56 8.71 24.53 11.50
C SER A 56 8.99 25.69 10.56
N ALA A 57 7.94 26.35 10.05
CA ALA A 57 8.08 27.52 9.19
C ALA A 57 8.78 28.70 9.88
N PHE A 58 8.77 28.75 11.22
CA PHE A 58 9.45 29.78 12.01
C PHE A 58 10.87 29.40 12.42
N GLN A 59 11.38 28.23 12.00
CA GLN A 59 12.75 27.82 12.29
C GLN A 59 13.75 28.66 11.48
N PRO A 60 14.80 29.22 12.11
CA PRO A 60 15.86 29.89 11.38
C PRO A 60 16.55 28.89 10.44
N GLN A 61 16.74 29.26 9.17
CA GLN A 61 17.47 28.45 8.20
C GLN A 61 18.87 28.12 8.75
N SER A 62 19.20 26.84 8.81
CA SER A 62 20.51 26.36 9.25
C SER A 62 21.58 26.99 8.36
N LYS A 63 22.50 27.76 8.96
CA LYS A 63 23.66 28.30 8.25
C LYS A 63 24.46 27.13 7.69
N GLU A 64 24.62 27.09 6.37
CA GLU A 64 25.51 26.12 5.73
C GLU A 64 26.92 26.27 6.31
N HIS A 65 27.61 25.14 6.43
CA HIS A 65 28.97 25.11 6.95
C HIS A 65 29.87 25.95 6.05
N ASP A 66 30.67 26.83 6.66
CA ASP A 66 31.56 27.72 5.93
C ASP A 66 32.75 26.92 5.37
N TRP A 67 32.56 26.34 4.17
CA TRP A 67 33.56 25.54 3.47
C TRP A 67 34.82 26.34 3.11
N SER A 68 34.78 27.68 3.21
CA SER A 68 35.94 28.56 3.01
C SER A 68 37.03 28.37 4.08
N LEU A 69 36.70 27.79 5.25
CA LEU A 69 37.68 27.48 6.29
C LEU A 69 38.59 26.29 5.92
N VAL A 70 38.14 25.41 5.02
CA VAL A 70 38.84 24.17 4.65
C VAL A 70 39.49 24.28 3.26
N TYR A 71 38.94 25.11 2.37
CA TYR A 71 39.48 25.38 1.03
C TYR A 71 39.57 26.89 0.77
N PRO A 72 40.73 27.52 1.06
CA PRO A 72 40.95 28.96 0.84
C PRO A 72 40.81 29.42 -0.61
N GLU A 73 40.91 28.48 -1.56
CA GLU A 73 40.88 28.73 -3.01
C GLU A 73 39.49 29.01 -3.60
N LEU A 74 38.42 28.91 -2.79
CA LEU A 74 37.04 29.19 -3.21
C LEU A 74 36.50 30.54 -2.73
N ASN A 75 37.34 31.39 -2.12
CA ASN A 75 36.90 32.72 -1.69
C ASN A 75 36.83 33.68 -2.90
N GLU A 76 35.78 34.51 -2.97
CA GLU A 76 35.53 35.46 -4.09
C GLU A 76 36.61 36.55 -4.28
N GLY A 77 37.66 36.58 -3.44
CA GLY A 77 38.84 37.45 -3.55
C GLY A 77 40.17 36.68 -3.64
N TYR A 78 40.16 35.41 -4.04
CA TYR A 78 41.39 34.62 -4.21
C TYR A 78 42.17 35.10 -5.45
N ASP A 79 43.23 35.86 -5.21
CA ASP A 79 44.22 36.27 -6.20
C ASP A 79 45.44 35.33 -6.13
N PRO A 80 45.64 34.43 -7.12
CA PRO A 80 46.77 33.50 -7.15
C PRO A 80 48.15 34.20 -7.28
N SER A 81 48.19 35.53 -7.45
CA SER A 81 49.42 36.31 -7.48
C SER A 81 49.92 36.75 -6.08
N THR A 82 49.12 36.57 -5.03
CA THR A 82 49.53 36.88 -3.64
C THR A 82 50.11 35.66 -2.92
N GLY A 83 51.00 34.95 -3.61
CA GLY A 83 51.90 33.98 -2.98
C GLY A 83 52.92 34.72 -2.10
N ASN A 84 52.65 34.77 -0.79
CA ASN A 84 53.61 35.20 0.21
C ASN A 84 54.76 34.17 0.33
N ASN A 85 55.68 34.23 -0.62
CA ASN A 85 57.06 33.77 -0.47
C ASN A 85 57.97 34.95 -0.80
N ALA A 86 57.92 35.97 0.06
CA ALA A 86 58.87 37.08 0.00
C ALA A 86 60.25 36.55 0.44
N ILE A 87 61.06 36.15 -0.53
CA ILE A 87 62.51 36.08 -0.38
C ILE A 87 62.98 37.52 -0.16
N GLU A 88 63.47 37.80 1.05
CA GLU A 88 64.10 39.09 1.41
C GLU A 88 65.21 39.43 0.41
N SER A 89 64.96 40.40 -0.47
CA SER A 89 65.99 41.01 -1.32
C SER A 89 66.47 42.31 -0.69
N SER A 90 67.36 42.19 0.29
CA SER A 90 68.15 43.31 0.79
C SER A 90 69.35 43.56 -0.13
N ASN A 91 69.14 44.19 -1.30
CA ASN A 91 70.14 45.06 -1.97
C ASN A 91 69.64 45.71 -3.28
N ALA A 92 68.53 46.46 -3.21
CA ALA A 92 68.03 47.25 -4.34
C ALA A 92 68.82 48.56 -4.62
N LYS A 93 70.01 48.75 -4.03
CA LYS A 93 70.90 49.88 -4.35
C LYS A 93 72.02 49.54 -5.35
N GLY A 94 72.24 48.26 -5.65
CA GLY A 94 73.32 47.83 -6.56
C GLY A 94 72.91 47.69 -8.03
N LEU A 95 71.72 47.17 -8.33
CA LEU A 95 71.28 46.89 -9.71
C LEU A 95 70.77 48.12 -10.45
N THR A 96 70.02 49.01 -9.79
CA THR A 96 69.50 50.24 -10.42
C THR A 96 70.63 51.19 -10.79
N MET A 97 71.67 51.32 -9.96
CA MET A 97 72.86 52.11 -10.29
C MET A 97 73.69 51.47 -11.41
N LYS A 98 73.78 50.13 -11.47
CA LYS A 98 74.52 49.43 -12.52
C LYS A 98 73.76 49.41 -13.86
N LEU A 99 72.43 49.42 -13.81
CA LEU A 99 71.57 49.59 -14.98
C LEU A 99 71.60 51.04 -15.48
N ASP A 100 71.63 52.02 -14.58
CA ASP A 100 71.78 53.45 -14.90
C ASP A 100 73.17 53.74 -15.49
N ASP A 101 74.23 53.13 -14.96
CA ASP A 101 75.59 53.24 -15.48
C ASP A 101 75.76 52.50 -16.83
N MET A 102 75.00 51.42 -17.07
CA MET A 102 74.92 50.77 -18.39
C MET A 102 74.04 51.54 -19.38
N LEU A 103 72.97 52.21 -18.94
CA LEU A 103 72.13 53.10 -19.76
C LEU A 103 72.84 54.39 -20.13
N LYS A 104 73.78 54.84 -19.30
CA LYS A 104 74.58 56.05 -19.54
C LYS A 104 75.78 55.79 -20.46
N ASN A 105 76.33 54.58 -20.43
CA ASN A 105 77.50 54.18 -21.25
C ASN A 105 77.12 53.54 -22.60
N ALA A 106 75.96 52.89 -22.72
CA ALA A 106 75.38 52.58 -24.01
C ALA A 106 74.51 53.77 -24.42
N ASN A 107 74.65 54.29 -25.64
CA ASN A 107 73.90 55.43 -26.16
C ASN A 107 72.42 55.03 -26.40
N VAL A 108 71.70 54.63 -25.34
CA VAL A 108 70.33 54.14 -25.39
C VAL A 108 69.44 55.35 -25.56
N THR A 109 69.09 55.65 -26.80
CA THR A 109 68.10 56.67 -27.11
C THR A 109 66.76 56.26 -26.48
N PRO A 110 65.96 57.22 -26.00
CA PRO A 110 64.61 56.97 -25.48
C PRO A 110 63.77 56.11 -26.44
N GLU A 111 63.99 56.25 -27.74
CA GLU A 111 63.41 55.42 -28.81
C GLU A 111 63.70 53.93 -28.68
N ALA A 112 64.93 53.51 -28.36
CA ALA A 112 65.29 52.10 -28.23
C ALA A 112 64.56 51.45 -27.04
N LEU A 113 64.40 52.19 -25.94
CA LEU A 113 63.65 51.74 -24.76
C LEU A 113 62.15 51.65 -25.05
N THR A 114 61.62 52.60 -25.82
CA THR A 114 60.22 52.60 -26.27
C THR A 114 59.95 51.42 -27.21
N ASN A 115 60.88 51.14 -28.13
CA ASN A 115 60.81 50.01 -29.05
C ASN A 115 60.90 48.66 -28.33
N LEU A 116 61.74 48.56 -27.30
CA LEU A 116 61.83 47.36 -26.46
C LEU A 116 60.55 47.13 -25.65
N GLY A 117 59.99 48.20 -25.06
CA GLY A 117 58.72 48.14 -24.35
C GLY A 117 57.55 47.75 -25.26
N GLN A 118 57.53 48.24 -26.50
CA GLN A 118 56.57 47.80 -27.52
C GLN A 118 56.79 46.34 -27.95
N GLY A 119 58.05 45.87 -28.04
CA GLY A 119 58.38 44.47 -28.32
C GLY A 119 57.93 43.51 -27.22
N LEU A 120 58.15 43.88 -25.95
CA LEU A 120 57.68 43.14 -24.78
C LEU A 120 56.16 43.13 -24.66
N ASN A 121 55.49 44.25 -24.95
CA ASN A 121 54.04 44.30 -25.04
C ASN A 121 53.52 43.39 -26.16
N ARG A 122 54.11 43.44 -27.36
CA ARG A 122 53.73 42.54 -28.47
C ARG A 122 53.90 41.07 -28.10
N LEU A 123 54.98 40.71 -27.42
CA LEU A 123 55.20 39.35 -26.97
C LEU A 123 54.16 38.93 -25.93
N SER A 124 53.88 39.77 -24.94
CA SER A 124 52.85 39.52 -23.93
C SER A 124 51.47 39.32 -24.55
N THR A 125 51.06 40.19 -25.49
CA THR A 125 49.80 40.05 -26.23
C THR A 125 49.76 38.76 -27.05
N THR A 126 50.86 38.41 -27.71
CA THR A 126 50.95 37.18 -28.52
C THR A 126 50.87 35.92 -27.66
N THR A 127 51.54 35.90 -26.49
CA THR A 127 51.48 34.80 -25.53
C THR A 127 50.09 34.67 -24.90
N SER A 128 49.40 35.79 -24.62
CA SER A 128 48.01 35.80 -24.15
C SER A 128 47.05 35.21 -25.20
N GLN A 129 47.24 35.55 -26.48
CA GLN A 129 46.46 34.98 -27.58
C GLN A 129 46.74 33.48 -27.81
N LEU A 130 47.99 33.04 -27.62
CA LEU A 130 48.35 31.61 -27.66
C LEU A 130 47.74 30.80 -26.51
N ALA A 131 47.63 31.39 -25.31
CA ALA A 131 46.93 30.77 -24.19
C ALA A 131 45.43 30.58 -24.50
N GLN A 132 44.78 31.57 -25.09
CA GLN A 132 43.37 31.49 -25.52
C GLN A 132 43.13 30.41 -26.60
N LEU A 133 44.10 30.16 -27.50
CA LEU A 133 44.03 29.07 -28.49
C LEU A 133 44.12 27.67 -27.85
N GLY A 134 44.88 27.53 -26.75
CA GLY A 134 44.91 26.31 -25.95
C GLY A 134 43.54 26.00 -25.32
N GLU A 135 42.81 27.04 -24.90
CA GLU A 135 41.47 26.95 -24.32
C GLU A 135 40.40 26.56 -25.36
N ALA A 136 40.50 27.08 -26.59
CA ALA A 136 39.61 26.70 -27.70
C ALA A 136 39.74 25.22 -28.12
N THR A 137 40.92 24.63 -27.94
CA THR A 137 41.15 23.20 -28.20
C THR A 137 40.51 22.33 -27.12
N ASN A 138 40.50 22.80 -25.87
CA ASN A 138 39.84 22.15 -24.74
C ASN A 138 38.30 22.14 -24.89
N VAL A 139 37.72 23.23 -25.43
CA VAL A 139 36.27 23.34 -25.71
C VAL A 139 35.79 22.31 -26.75
N THR A 140 36.64 21.91 -27.71
CA THR A 140 36.28 20.90 -28.72
C THR A 140 36.19 19.48 -28.12
N ASP A 141 37.06 19.15 -27.17
CA ASP A 141 37.02 17.88 -26.45
C ASP A 141 35.81 17.82 -25.49
N GLU A 142 35.52 18.95 -24.82
CA GLU A 142 34.35 19.12 -23.95
C GLU A 142 33.04 19.00 -24.74
N TYR A 143 32.94 19.63 -25.92
CA TYR A 143 31.80 19.49 -26.83
C TYR A 143 31.60 18.04 -27.27
N THR A 144 32.68 17.36 -27.68
CA THR A 144 32.60 15.95 -28.10
C THR A 144 32.15 15.03 -26.95
N LYS A 145 32.61 15.31 -25.71
CA LYS A 145 32.12 14.62 -24.51
C LYS A 145 30.64 14.86 -24.27
N LYS A 146 30.17 16.12 -24.34
CA LYS A 146 28.75 16.48 -24.16
C LYS A 146 27.86 15.81 -25.20
N VAL A 147 28.29 15.73 -26.47
CA VAL A 147 27.55 15.05 -27.53
C VAL A 147 27.47 13.54 -27.28
N ARG A 148 28.56 12.89 -26.84
CA ARG A 148 28.52 11.48 -26.44
C ARG A 148 27.59 11.25 -25.24
N THR A 149 27.69 12.09 -24.21
CA THR A 149 26.79 12.01 -23.04
C THR A 149 25.33 12.23 -23.43
N ALA A 150 25.05 13.12 -24.38
CA ALA A 150 23.71 13.33 -24.92
C ALA A 150 23.21 12.09 -25.69
N ALA A 151 24.06 11.46 -26.51
CA ALA A 151 23.75 10.22 -27.21
C ALA A 151 23.43 9.08 -26.22
N ASP A 152 24.25 8.91 -25.17
CA ASP A 152 23.99 7.92 -24.10
C ASP A 152 22.68 8.21 -23.35
N SER A 153 22.36 9.49 -23.15
CA SER A 153 21.12 9.91 -22.50
C SER A 153 19.90 9.58 -23.37
N LEU A 154 20.00 9.75 -24.69
CA LEU A 154 18.97 9.35 -25.64
C LEU A 154 18.76 7.83 -25.66
N ASP A 155 19.84 7.05 -25.57
CA ASP A 155 19.74 5.59 -25.49
C ASP A 155 19.04 5.13 -24.20
N LYS A 156 19.38 5.76 -23.07
CA LYS A 156 18.66 5.56 -21.79
C LYS A 156 17.19 5.95 -21.89
N ILE A 157 16.85 7.00 -22.61
CA ILE A 157 15.44 7.39 -22.85
C ILE A 157 14.72 6.31 -23.64
N ASN A 158 15.31 5.74 -24.69
CA ASN A 158 14.69 4.66 -25.45
C ASN A 158 14.41 3.43 -24.59
N VAL A 159 15.37 3.04 -23.74
CA VAL A 159 15.18 1.92 -22.79
C VAL A 159 14.06 2.24 -21.79
N ALA A 160 14.07 3.44 -21.20
CA ALA A 160 13.02 3.85 -20.27
C ALA A 160 11.64 3.91 -20.93
N TYR A 161 11.57 4.35 -22.19
CA TYR A 161 10.33 4.38 -22.96
C TYR A 161 9.82 2.97 -23.25
N GLY A 162 10.69 2.02 -23.60
CA GLY A 162 10.35 0.61 -23.73
C GLY A 162 9.75 0.03 -22.45
N ASN A 163 10.42 0.24 -21.32
CA ASN A 163 9.92 -0.18 -20.01
C ASN A 163 8.57 0.47 -19.66
N THR A 164 8.37 1.73 -20.05
CA THR A 164 7.11 2.45 -19.82
C THR A 164 5.97 1.85 -20.65
N VAL A 165 6.23 1.50 -21.91
CA VAL A 165 5.24 0.84 -22.77
C VAL A 165 4.86 -0.53 -22.21
N GLU A 166 5.83 -1.32 -21.72
CA GLU A 166 5.54 -2.57 -21.02
C GLU A 166 4.70 -2.35 -19.76
N ALA A 167 5.04 -1.37 -18.93
CA ALA A 167 4.28 -1.02 -17.73
C ALA A 167 2.84 -0.58 -18.05
N ILE A 168 2.65 0.23 -19.11
CA ILE A 168 1.32 0.64 -19.58
C ILE A 168 0.51 -0.57 -20.08
N SER A 169 1.15 -1.48 -20.83
CA SER A 169 0.52 -2.72 -21.29
C SER A 169 0.11 -3.61 -20.11
N ALA A 170 1.00 -3.80 -19.13
CA ALA A 170 0.71 -4.54 -17.91
C ALA A 170 -0.43 -3.89 -17.11
N MET A 171 -0.46 -2.57 -17.01
CA MET A 171 -1.53 -1.82 -16.34
C MET A 171 -2.88 -1.96 -17.07
N SER A 172 -2.88 -1.96 -18.40
CA SER A 172 -4.09 -2.21 -19.20
C SER A 172 -4.63 -3.61 -18.97
N ASN A 173 -3.76 -4.63 -18.97
CA ASN A 173 -4.14 -6.00 -18.69
C ASN A 173 -4.68 -6.15 -17.26
N ALA A 174 -3.98 -5.59 -16.26
CA ALA A 174 -4.44 -5.60 -14.87
C ALA A 174 -5.80 -4.91 -14.69
N THR A 175 -6.08 -3.84 -15.45
CA THR A 175 -7.38 -3.16 -15.43
C THR A 175 -8.48 -4.04 -16.04
N SER A 176 -8.17 -4.78 -17.10
CA SER A 176 -9.08 -5.77 -17.69
C SER A 176 -9.37 -6.90 -16.69
N ASP A 177 -8.34 -7.47 -16.08
CA ASP A 177 -8.46 -8.53 -15.08
C ASP A 177 -9.26 -8.07 -13.87
N ALA A 178 -9.06 -6.82 -13.41
CA ALA A 178 -9.84 -6.24 -12.32
C ALA A 178 -11.34 -6.11 -12.66
N LYS A 179 -11.68 -5.78 -13.91
CA LYS A 179 -13.07 -5.74 -14.38
C LYS A 179 -13.68 -7.14 -14.40
N GLU A 180 -12.94 -8.13 -14.87
CA GLU A 180 -13.40 -9.51 -14.90
C GLU A 180 -13.56 -10.10 -13.49
N TYR A 181 -12.61 -9.80 -12.59
CA TYR A 181 -12.72 -10.11 -11.16
C TYR A 181 -13.95 -9.47 -10.52
N HIS A 182 -14.24 -8.20 -10.83
CA HIS A 182 -15.44 -7.52 -10.32
C HIS A 182 -16.73 -8.23 -10.76
N LEU A 183 -16.81 -8.64 -12.03
CA LEU A 183 -17.94 -9.44 -12.53
C LEU A 183 -18.04 -10.80 -11.82
N GLN A 184 -16.91 -11.44 -11.57
CA GLN A 184 -16.87 -12.72 -10.89
C GLN A 184 -17.32 -12.60 -9.42
N VAL A 185 -16.87 -11.57 -8.69
CA VAL A 185 -17.33 -11.27 -7.33
C VAL A 185 -18.81 -10.94 -7.31
N GLN A 186 -19.32 -10.21 -8.30
CA GLN A 186 -20.75 -9.94 -8.42
C GLN A 186 -21.55 -11.23 -8.61
N ASN A 187 -21.06 -12.16 -9.46
CA ASN A 187 -21.68 -13.47 -9.64
C ASN A 187 -21.62 -14.32 -8.38
N VAL A 188 -20.49 -14.35 -7.67
CA VAL A 188 -20.37 -15.02 -6.36
C VAL A 188 -21.36 -14.43 -5.36
N THR A 189 -21.49 -13.11 -5.31
CA THR A 189 -22.45 -12.43 -4.42
C THR A 189 -23.89 -12.79 -4.76
N LYS A 190 -24.26 -12.83 -6.05
CA LYS A 190 -25.57 -13.29 -6.51
C LYS A 190 -25.82 -14.75 -6.11
N ASN A 191 -24.83 -15.62 -6.32
CA ASN A 191 -24.93 -17.04 -5.96
C ASN A 191 -25.05 -17.24 -4.45
N LEU A 192 -24.32 -16.48 -3.63
CA LEU A 192 -24.45 -16.51 -2.18
C LEU A 192 -25.83 -16.00 -1.72
N GLY A 193 -26.36 -14.96 -2.37
CA GLY A 193 -27.73 -14.50 -2.12
C GLY A 193 -28.78 -15.57 -2.46
N ALA A 194 -28.62 -16.24 -3.60
CA ALA A 194 -29.46 -17.38 -3.97
C ALA A 194 -29.32 -18.55 -3.00
N LEU A 195 -28.11 -18.83 -2.52
CA LEU A 195 -27.85 -19.90 -1.55
C LEU A 195 -28.50 -19.61 -0.19
N ASN A 196 -28.46 -18.35 0.27
CA ASN A 196 -29.19 -17.93 1.47
C ASN A 196 -30.71 -18.10 1.30
N ALA A 197 -31.25 -17.77 0.12
CA ALA A 197 -32.67 -18.00 -0.16
C ALA A 197 -33.03 -19.50 -0.17
N VAL A 198 -32.16 -20.35 -0.70
CA VAL A 198 -32.32 -21.82 -0.62
C VAL A 198 -32.24 -22.30 0.83
N TYR A 199 -31.34 -21.75 1.65
CA TYR A 199 -31.24 -22.11 3.06
C TYR A 199 -32.52 -21.77 3.85
N GLU A 200 -33.09 -20.59 3.60
CA GLU A 200 -34.37 -20.20 4.20
C GLU A 200 -35.53 -21.10 3.71
N MET A 201 -35.52 -21.47 2.42
CA MET A 201 -36.47 -22.43 1.85
C MET A 201 -36.33 -23.83 2.46
N GLU A 202 -35.11 -24.33 2.65
CA GLU A 202 -34.81 -25.63 3.30
C GLU A 202 -35.29 -25.64 4.75
N LEU A 203 -35.07 -24.55 5.50
CA LEU A 203 -35.60 -24.42 6.86
C LEU A 203 -37.14 -24.41 6.87
N GLN A 204 -37.76 -23.75 5.90
CA GLN A 204 -39.22 -23.74 5.76
C GLN A 204 -39.77 -25.12 5.38
N ASP A 205 -39.12 -25.82 4.46
CA ASP A 205 -39.50 -27.16 4.04
C ASP A 205 -39.32 -28.17 5.18
N ALA A 206 -38.20 -28.10 5.91
CA ALA A 206 -37.97 -28.88 7.12
C ALA A 206 -39.08 -28.65 8.17
N ASN A 207 -39.50 -27.41 8.38
CA ASN A 207 -40.60 -27.09 9.30
C ASN A 207 -41.94 -27.67 8.80
N THR A 208 -42.20 -27.58 7.50
CA THR A 208 -43.39 -28.17 6.85
C THR A 208 -43.36 -29.71 6.96
N HIS A 209 -42.19 -30.32 6.80
CA HIS A 209 -41.97 -31.75 6.95
C HIS A 209 -42.19 -32.19 8.40
N LEU A 210 -41.67 -31.46 9.39
CA LEU A 210 -41.93 -31.73 10.82
C LEU A 210 -43.42 -31.62 11.15
N LYS A 211 -44.13 -30.63 10.60
CA LYS A 211 -45.57 -30.49 10.79
C LYS A 211 -46.33 -31.68 10.20
N SER A 212 -45.95 -32.09 9.00
CA SER A 212 -46.52 -33.25 8.31
C SER A 212 -46.23 -34.56 9.06
N MET A 213 -45.03 -34.69 9.62
CA MET A 213 -44.62 -35.82 10.45
C MET A 213 -45.43 -35.87 11.76
N ASN A 214 -45.63 -34.74 12.44
CA ASN A 214 -46.50 -34.65 13.62
C ASN A 214 -47.96 -35.03 13.30
N GLN A 215 -48.49 -34.56 12.17
CA GLN A 215 -49.82 -34.96 11.71
C GLN A 215 -49.89 -36.46 11.41
N PHE A 216 -48.87 -37.01 10.74
CA PHE A 216 -48.77 -38.43 10.46
C PHE A 216 -48.78 -39.25 11.75
N TYR A 217 -47.96 -38.88 12.76
CA TYR A 217 -47.98 -39.53 14.06
C TYR A 217 -49.35 -39.47 14.74
N GLY A 218 -50.05 -38.33 14.67
CA GLY A 218 -51.43 -38.21 15.16
C GLY A 218 -52.39 -39.15 14.45
N THR A 219 -52.35 -39.22 13.11
CA THR A 219 -53.18 -40.14 12.34
C THR A 219 -52.87 -41.60 12.62
N LEU A 220 -51.59 -41.94 12.81
CA LEU A 220 -51.14 -43.29 13.11
C LEU A 220 -51.56 -43.70 14.53
N SER A 221 -51.49 -42.78 15.49
CA SER A 221 -52.02 -42.98 16.85
C SER A 221 -53.52 -43.27 16.81
N ASN A 222 -54.30 -42.45 16.09
CA ASN A 222 -55.73 -42.65 15.93
C ASN A 222 -56.04 -43.99 15.21
N ALA A 223 -55.26 -44.37 14.21
CA ALA A 223 -55.41 -45.64 13.52
C ALA A 223 -55.13 -46.82 14.45
N MET A 224 -54.09 -46.75 15.29
CA MET A 224 -53.80 -47.77 16.30
C MET A 224 -54.89 -47.86 17.37
N GLU A 225 -55.46 -46.73 17.80
CA GLU A 225 -56.59 -46.70 18.73
C GLU A 225 -57.84 -47.34 18.12
N ASN A 226 -58.19 -46.98 16.88
CA ASN A 226 -59.30 -47.59 16.14
C ASN A 226 -59.08 -49.09 15.92
N MET A 227 -57.85 -49.53 15.63
CA MET A 227 -57.52 -50.95 15.47
C MET A 227 -57.67 -51.71 16.80
N THR A 228 -57.25 -51.10 17.90
CA THR A 228 -57.44 -51.64 19.25
C THR A 228 -58.92 -51.75 19.60
N GLN A 229 -59.72 -50.73 19.26
CA GLN A 229 -61.16 -50.75 19.48
C GLN A 229 -61.86 -51.80 18.63
N ALA A 230 -61.53 -51.92 17.34
CA ALA A 230 -62.05 -52.97 16.47
C ALA A 230 -61.72 -54.38 17.00
N GLY A 231 -60.55 -54.56 17.61
CA GLY A 231 -60.19 -55.79 18.31
C GLY A 231 -61.14 -56.09 19.49
N LYS A 232 -61.45 -55.08 20.32
CA LYS A 232 -62.43 -55.22 21.42
C LYS A 232 -63.84 -55.52 20.91
N ASP A 233 -64.27 -54.83 19.85
CA ASP A 233 -65.59 -55.04 19.25
C ASP A 233 -65.70 -56.44 18.65
N THR A 234 -64.62 -56.96 18.06
CA THR A 234 -64.54 -58.34 17.55
C THR A 234 -64.64 -59.36 18.69
N GLU A 235 -63.97 -59.11 19.83
CA GLU A 235 -64.10 -59.96 21.03
C GLU A 235 -65.53 -59.96 21.57
N GLN A 236 -66.19 -58.79 21.63
CA GLN A 236 -67.59 -58.69 22.01
C GLN A 236 -68.52 -59.42 21.05
N PHE A 237 -68.30 -59.26 19.74
CA PHE A 237 -69.05 -59.97 18.71
C PHE A 237 -68.89 -61.49 18.86
N GLN A 238 -67.67 -61.98 19.11
CA GLN A 238 -67.42 -63.40 19.36
C GLN A 238 -68.21 -63.90 20.59
N LYS A 239 -68.27 -63.11 21.68
CA LYS A 239 -69.10 -63.44 22.85
C LYS A 239 -70.58 -63.50 22.50
N GLN A 240 -71.11 -62.50 21.79
CA GLN A 240 -72.52 -62.49 21.39
C GLN A 240 -72.89 -63.65 20.46
N VAL A 241 -71.99 -64.02 19.53
CA VAL A 241 -72.18 -65.20 18.66
C VAL A 241 -72.13 -66.49 19.46
N ALA A 242 -71.24 -66.60 20.44
CA ALA A 242 -71.19 -67.75 21.35
C ALA A 242 -72.48 -67.87 22.17
N ASP A 243 -72.97 -66.77 22.74
CA ASP A 243 -74.24 -66.72 23.48
C ASP A 243 -75.43 -67.07 22.58
N LEU A 244 -75.49 -66.54 21.35
CA LEU A 244 -76.52 -66.87 20.37
C LEU A 244 -76.48 -68.36 20.02
N THR A 245 -75.29 -68.93 19.81
CA THR A 245 -75.11 -70.36 19.52
C THR A 245 -75.59 -71.22 20.70
N GLY A 246 -75.28 -70.79 21.93
CA GLY A 246 -75.80 -71.40 23.16
C GLY A 246 -77.32 -71.37 23.22
N ASN A 247 -77.92 -70.21 22.98
CA ASN A 247 -79.37 -70.02 22.94
C ASN A 247 -80.03 -70.87 21.84
N LEU A 248 -79.47 -70.92 20.63
CA LEU A 248 -79.95 -71.77 19.54
C LEU A 248 -79.84 -73.26 19.89
N THR A 249 -78.79 -73.67 20.58
CA THR A 249 -78.64 -75.06 21.06
C THR A 249 -79.69 -75.39 22.10
N SER A 250 -79.93 -74.49 23.06
CA SER A 250 -81.01 -74.64 24.05
C SER A 250 -82.39 -74.68 23.37
N LEU A 251 -82.63 -73.82 22.38
CA LEU A 251 -83.87 -73.80 21.60
C LEU A 251 -84.06 -75.12 20.84
N ASN A 252 -83.03 -75.60 20.14
CA ASN A 252 -83.04 -76.90 19.46
C ASN A 252 -83.26 -78.06 20.42
N ARG A 253 -82.74 -77.99 21.64
CA ARG A 253 -83.00 -78.99 22.69
C ARG A 253 -84.46 -78.96 23.13
N VAL A 254 -85.08 -77.79 23.30
CA VAL A 254 -86.51 -77.67 23.60
C VAL A 254 -87.36 -78.18 22.44
N TYR A 255 -87.05 -77.81 21.19
CA TYR A 255 -87.74 -78.34 20.01
C TYR A 255 -87.55 -79.85 19.87
N GLY A 256 -86.36 -80.39 20.12
CA GLY A 256 -86.10 -81.83 20.12
C GLY A 256 -86.86 -82.57 21.21
N ASN A 257 -86.93 -82.01 22.42
CA ASN A 257 -87.74 -82.56 23.51
C ASN A 257 -89.23 -82.51 23.18
N MET A 258 -89.71 -81.44 22.53
CA MET A 258 -91.10 -81.31 22.09
C MET A 258 -91.42 -82.26 20.93
N LEU A 259 -90.49 -82.46 19.99
CA LEU A 259 -90.60 -83.42 18.90
C LEU A 259 -90.56 -84.87 19.40
N ASN A 260 -89.71 -85.19 20.37
CA ASN A 260 -89.71 -86.50 21.04
C ASN A 260 -90.99 -86.72 21.84
N ALA A 261 -91.53 -85.68 22.49
CA ALA A 261 -92.83 -85.75 23.16
C ALA A 261 -94.00 -85.91 22.18
N MET A 262 -93.89 -85.38 20.95
CA MET A 262 -94.87 -85.59 19.87
C MET A 262 -94.69 -86.92 19.10
N ARG A 263 -93.49 -87.49 19.08
CA ARG A 263 -93.19 -88.78 18.43
C ARG A 263 -93.26 -89.97 19.39
N ALA A 264 -93.33 -89.73 20.69
CA ALA A 264 -93.73 -90.74 21.65
C ALA A 264 -95.13 -91.22 21.26
N PRO A 265 -95.32 -92.49 20.87
CA PRO A 265 -96.63 -92.98 20.49
C PRO A 265 -97.54 -92.81 21.71
N ALA A 266 -98.72 -92.22 21.49
CA ALA A 266 -99.80 -92.27 22.47
C ALA A 266 -100.23 -93.74 22.59
N GLN A 267 -99.57 -94.50 23.45
CA GLN A 267 -99.94 -95.85 23.80
C GLN A 267 -99.97 -96.00 25.32
N ALA A 268 -101.20 -96.19 25.79
CA ALA A 268 -101.54 -96.95 26.97
C ALA A 268 -101.00 -98.39 26.89
#